data_AF-A0AAW0PBV0-F1
#
_entry.id   AF-A0AAW0PBV0-F1
#
_cell.length_a   1.000
_cell.length_b   1.000
_cell.length_c   1.000
_cell.angle_alpha   90.00
_cell.angle_beta   90.00
_cell.angle_gamma   90.00
#
_symmetry.space_group_name_H-M   'P 1'
#
loop_
_entity.id
_entity.type
_entity.pdbx_description
1 polymer ?
#
loop_
_entity_poly.entity_id
_entity_poly.type
_entity_poly.pdbx_seq_one_letter_code
_entity_poly.pdbx_strand_id
1 'polypeptide(L)'
;MQALDPRWYGGEMSRHQAEAALTEANKDGAFVVRDSSKGRAEHPYTLMVLKEAKVYNIKIRKQGDLFFLGNGLHNKKSFPGVREMITHHAHTPLLLIDAKDRSSRRSAPCAASCTPSHHNENCTKG
;
A
#
# COMPACT_ATOMS: atom_id res chain seq x y z
N MET A 1 19.85 -3.26 -17.00
CA MET A 1 18.92 -3.64 -15.91
C MET A 1 19.49 -3.08 -14.62
N GLN A 2 18.70 -2.38 -13.79
CA GLN A 2 19.21 -1.94 -12.47
C GLN A 2 19.34 -3.17 -11.57
N ALA A 3 20.54 -3.39 -11.03
CA ALA A 3 20.76 -4.46 -10.05
C ALA A 3 20.23 -4.00 -8.69
N LEU A 4 19.01 -4.42 -8.35
CA LEU A 4 18.46 -4.24 -7.01
C LEU A 4 19.12 -5.23 -6.03
N ASP A 5 19.22 -4.83 -4.76
CA ASP A 5 19.91 -5.65 -3.76
C ASP A 5 18.95 -6.73 -3.23
N PRO A 6 19.31 -8.02 -3.30
CA PRO A 6 18.43 -9.11 -2.87
C PRO A 6 18.12 -9.09 -1.37
N ARG A 7 18.87 -8.32 -0.56
CA ARG A 7 18.60 -8.19 0.88
C ARG A 7 17.30 -7.46 1.20
N TRP A 8 16.81 -6.63 0.29
CA TRP A 8 15.56 -5.88 0.48
C TRP A 8 14.63 -5.92 -0.74
N TYR A 9 15.07 -6.52 -1.84
CA TYR A 9 14.25 -6.69 -3.03
C TYR A 9 13.59 -8.07 -3.06
N GLY A 10 12.26 -8.10 -2.96
CA GLY A 10 11.45 -9.31 -2.96
C GLY A 10 10.94 -9.76 -4.34
N GLY A 11 11.26 -9.03 -5.43
CA GLY A 11 10.80 -9.38 -6.78
C GLY A 11 9.27 -9.43 -6.89
N GLU A 12 8.75 -10.47 -7.54
CA GLU A 12 7.31 -10.72 -7.77
C GLU A 12 6.53 -11.12 -6.50
N MET A 13 7.11 -10.93 -5.31
CA MET A 13 6.44 -11.14 -4.03
C MET A 13 5.07 -10.44 -4.01
N SER A 14 4.04 -11.20 -3.68
CA SER A 14 2.69 -10.66 -3.57
C SER A 14 2.58 -9.70 -2.38
N ARG A 15 1.56 -8.84 -2.40
CA ARG A 15 1.27 -7.93 -1.29
C ARG A 15 1.09 -8.69 0.04
N HIS A 16 0.32 -9.77 0.02
CA HIS A 16 0.04 -10.56 1.23
C HIS A 16 1.29 -11.23 1.79
N GLN A 17 2.15 -11.78 0.92
CA GLN A 17 3.43 -12.36 1.35
C GLN A 17 4.34 -11.31 1.99
N ALA A 18 4.42 -10.12 1.40
CA ALA A 18 5.20 -9.01 1.96
C ALA A 18 4.63 -8.54 3.31
N GLU A 19 3.29 -8.40 3.44
CA GLU A 19 2.64 -8.04 4.69
C GLU A 19 2.88 -9.08 5.80
N ALA A 20 2.77 -10.37 5.47
CA ALA A 20 3.05 -11.46 6.40
C ALA A 20 4.52 -11.46 6.85
N ALA A 21 5.48 -11.38 5.91
CA ALA A 21 6.90 -11.36 6.21
C ALA A 21 7.31 -10.18 7.09
N LEU A 22 6.77 -8.98 6.81
CA LEU A 22 7.02 -7.80 7.63
C LEU A 22 6.42 -7.94 9.03
N THR A 23 5.20 -8.44 9.13
CA THR A 23 4.52 -8.63 10.41
C THR A 23 5.22 -9.69 11.26
N GLU A 24 5.66 -10.80 10.66
CA GLU A 24 6.42 -11.86 11.31
C GLU A 24 7.78 -11.37 11.82
N ALA A 25 8.48 -10.55 11.03
CA ALA A 25 9.73 -9.93 11.46
C ALA A 25 9.55 -8.98 12.66
N ASN A 26 8.34 -8.42 12.83
CA ASN A 26 7.92 -7.57 13.95
C ASN A 26 8.96 -6.52 14.39
N LYS A 27 9.64 -5.91 13.41
CA LYS A 27 10.70 -4.93 13.64
C LYS A 27 10.30 -3.60 13.04
N ASP A 28 10.20 -2.58 13.89
CA ASP A 28 9.85 -1.22 13.46
C ASP A 28 10.86 -0.71 12.42
N GLY A 29 10.36 -0.20 11.29
CA GLY A 29 11.17 0.21 10.15
C GLY A 29 11.62 -0.91 9.23
N ALA A 30 11.25 -2.18 9.48
CA ALA A 30 11.45 -3.26 8.51
C ALA A 30 10.75 -2.92 7.18
N PHE A 31 11.38 -3.26 6.07
CA PHE A 31 10.86 -2.91 4.76
C PHE A 31 11.22 -3.94 3.69
N VAL A 32 10.45 -3.92 2.59
CA VAL A 32 10.72 -4.69 1.38
C VAL A 32 10.30 -3.89 0.15
N VAL A 33 11.09 -3.97 -0.92
CA VAL A 33 10.71 -3.46 -2.24
C VAL A 33 10.28 -4.64 -3.08
N ARG A 34 9.09 -4.56 -3.68
CA ARG A 34 8.53 -5.60 -4.55
C ARG A 34 8.09 -5.03 -5.88
N ASP A 35 7.88 -5.89 -6.86
CA ASP A 35 7.24 -5.54 -8.11
C ASP A 35 5.80 -5.11 -7.87
N SER A 36 5.42 -4.05 -8.60
CA SER A 36 4.05 -3.56 -8.58
C SER A 36 3.13 -4.60 -9.20
N SER A 37 2.09 -4.99 -8.49
CA SER A 37 1.13 -6.02 -8.96
C SER A 37 0.44 -5.64 -10.28
N LYS A 38 0.44 -4.35 -10.66
CA LYS A 38 -0.15 -3.87 -11.92
C LYS A 38 0.86 -3.79 -13.06
N GLY A 39 2.16 -4.00 -12.81
CA GLY A 39 3.21 -4.03 -13.83
C GLY A 39 3.30 -2.78 -14.72
N ARG A 40 2.83 -1.61 -14.25
CA ARG A 40 2.81 -0.39 -15.06
C ARG A 40 4.21 0.22 -15.12
N ALA A 41 4.65 0.62 -16.31
CA ALA A 41 5.95 1.26 -16.50
C ALA A 41 6.14 2.53 -15.64
N GLU A 42 5.06 3.27 -15.39
CA GLU A 42 5.05 4.47 -14.54
C GLU A 42 5.14 4.14 -13.04
N HIS A 43 4.80 2.92 -12.64
CA HIS A 43 4.76 2.46 -11.26
C HIS A 43 5.35 1.04 -11.15
N PRO A 44 6.65 0.86 -11.45
CA PRO A 44 7.24 -0.46 -11.59
C PRO A 44 7.34 -1.20 -10.25
N TYR A 45 7.54 -0.49 -9.14
CA TYR A 45 7.79 -1.08 -7.83
C TYR A 45 6.87 -0.52 -6.74
N THR A 46 6.80 -1.23 -5.62
CA THR A 46 6.15 -0.80 -4.38
C THR A 46 7.10 -1.02 -3.20
N LEU A 47 7.34 0.04 -2.42
CA LEU A 47 8.01 -0.04 -1.13
C LEU A 47 6.96 -0.34 -0.05
N MET A 48 7.21 -1.37 0.76
CA MET A 48 6.38 -1.73 1.90
C MET A 48 7.20 -1.57 3.17
N VAL A 49 6.65 -0.89 4.18
CA VAL A 49 7.35 -0.58 5.44
C VAL A 49 6.45 -0.92 6.63
N LEU A 50 6.97 -1.68 7.60
CA LEU A 50 6.33 -1.84 8.90
C LEU A 50 6.68 -0.65 9.79
N LYS A 51 5.66 0.03 10.29
CA LYS A 51 5.78 1.08 11.30
C LYS A 51 4.65 0.93 12.30
N GLU A 52 4.96 0.88 13.60
CA GLU A 52 3.96 0.83 14.68
C GLU A 52 2.90 -0.28 14.46
N ALA A 53 3.37 -1.51 14.19
CA ALA A 53 2.54 -2.68 13.89
C ALA A 53 1.63 -2.56 12.65
N LYS A 54 1.91 -1.59 11.76
CA LYS A 54 1.16 -1.34 10.54
C LYS A 54 2.06 -1.35 9.30
N VAL A 55 1.60 -2.03 8.26
CA VAL A 55 2.31 -2.08 6.98
C VAL A 55 1.81 -0.99 6.04
N TYR A 56 2.70 -0.07 5.69
CA TYR A 56 2.45 1.01 4.73
C TYR A 56 2.88 0.59 3.34
N ASN A 57 2.04 0.86 2.34
CA ASN A 57 2.27 0.51 0.94
C ASN A 57 2.51 1.79 0.12
N ILE A 58 3.75 2.02 -0.30
CA ILE A 58 4.16 3.24 -0.97
C ILE A 58 4.58 2.93 -2.41
N LYS A 59 3.89 3.53 -3.38
CA LYS A 59 4.25 3.35 -4.80
C LYS A 59 5.60 3.99 -5.09
N ILE A 60 6.43 3.31 -5.87
CA ILE A 60 7.60 3.90 -6.51
C ILE A 60 7.21 4.22 -7.93
N ARG A 61 7.24 5.50 -8.28
CA ARG A 61 6.90 6.00 -9.61
C ARG A 61 8.17 6.23 -10.42
N LYS A 62 8.08 6.02 -11.73
CA LYS A 62 9.14 6.34 -12.69
C LYS A 62 8.63 7.39 -13.67
N GLN A 63 9.39 8.46 -13.87
CA GLN A 63 9.12 9.48 -14.87
C GLN A 63 10.44 9.83 -15.58
N GLY A 64 10.51 9.55 -16.88
CA GLY A 64 11.79 9.56 -17.60
C GLY A 64 12.78 8.58 -16.96
N ASP A 65 13.96 9.07 -16.60
CA ASP A 65 15.01 8.29 -15.92
C ASP A 65 15.01 8.47 -14.40
N LEU A 66 14.02 9.18 -13.85
CA LEU A 66 13.94 9.51 -12.43
C LEU A 66 12.86 8.71 -11.71
N PHE A 67 13.15 8.39 -10.44
CA PHE A 67 12.28 7.68 -9.52
C PHE A 67 11.77 8.60 -8.41
N PHE A 68 10.51 8.40 -8.04
CA PHE A 68 9.81 9.20 -7.03
C PHE A 68 9.06 8.27 -6.07
N LEU A 69 9.06 8.61 -4.78
CA LEU A 69 8.28 7.92 -3.77
C LEU A 69 6.88 8.52 -3.59
N GLY A 70 5.88 7.66 -3.44
CA GLY A 70 4.50 8.05 -3.17
C GLY A 70 3.85 8.74 -4.36
N ASN A 71 2.99 9.73 -4.09
CA ASN A 71 2.22 10.48 -5.10
C ASN A 71 2.82 11.85 -5.45
N GLY A 72 3.94 12.23 -4.86
CA GLY A 72 4.60 13.53 -5.12
C GLY A 72 4.02 14.72 -4.36
N LEU A 73 2.93 14.53 -3.60
CA LEU A 73 2.33 15.61 -2.82
C LEU A 73 3.22 16.01 -1.63
N HIS A 74 3.79 15.02 -0.95
CA HIS A 74 4.58 15.23 0.28
C HIS A 74 6.08 14.95 0.10
N ASN A 75 6.46 14.24 -0.96
CA ASN A 75 7.86 13.98 -1.29
C ASN A 75 8.09 14.33 -2.76
N LYS A 76 8.73 15.48 -3.00
CA LYS A 76 9.08 15.97 -4.35
C LYS A 76 10.47 15.53 -4.80
N LYS A 77 11.19 14.77 -3.97
CA LYS A 77 12.56 14.36 -4.27
C LYS A 77 12.56 13.27 -5.33
N SER A 78 13.42 13.46 -6.33
CA SER A 78 13.71 12.49 -7.38
C SER A 78 15.03 11.79 -7.13
N PHE A 79 15.16 10.58 -7.66
CA PHE A 79 16.38 9.77 -7.56
C PHE A 79 16.72 9.15 -8.92
N PRO A 80 18.00 8.98 -9.26
CA PRO A 80 18.40 8.31 -10.50
C PRO A 80 18.14 6.80 -10.48
N GLY A 81 17.92 6.22 -9.30
CA GLY A 81 17.64 4.79 -9.13
C GLY A 81 16.96 4.46 -7.82
N VAL A 82 16.45 3.23 -7.74
CA VAL A 82 15.75 2.74 -6.56
C VAL A 82 16.70 2.55 -5.39
N ARG A 83 17.94 2.13 -5.65
CA ARG A 83 18.95 1.93 -4.60
C ARG A 83 19.28 3.24 -3.89
N GLU A 84 19.49 4.31 -4.64
CA GLU A 84 19.80 5.64 -4.13
C GLU A 84 18.64 6.19 -3.30
N MET A 85 17.42 5.97 -3.79
CA MET A 85 16.19 6.33 -3.09
C MET A 85 16.05 5.61 -1.74
N ILE A 86 16.27 4.29 -1.69
CA ILE A 86 16.22 3.52 -0.44
C ILE A 86 17.35 3.95 0.51
N THR A 87 18.57 4.12 0.01
CA THR A 87 19.73 4.54 0.81
C THR A 87 19.50 5.91 1.46
N HIS A 88 18.88 6.84 0.72
CA HIS A 88 18.52 8.15 1.25
C HIS A 88 17.47 8.07 2.36
N HIS A 89 16.41 7.29 2.16
CA HIS A 89 15.31 7.15 3.12
C HIS A 89 15.60 6.21 4.29
N ALA A 90 16.72 5.49 4.29
CA ALA A 90 17.25 4.83 5.47
C ALA A 90 17.67 5.83 6.57
N HIS A 91 18.07 7.04 6.18
CA HIS A 91 18.52 8.09 7.11
C HIS A 91 17.57 9.29 7.18
N THR A 92 16.64 9.39 6.23
CA THR A 92 15.70 10.51 6.11
C THR A 92 14.28 10.02 6.38
N PRO A 93 13.62 10.49 7.45
CA PRO A 93 12.27 10.06 7.79
C PRO A 93 11.30 10.19 6.62
N LEU A 94 10.52 9.14 6.39
CA LEU A 94 9.41 9.15 5.44
C LEU A 94 8.13 9.51 6.17
N LEU A 95 7.42 10.52 5.66
CA LEU A 95 6.05 10.80 6.10
C LEU A 95 5.13 9.70 5.57
N LEU A 96 4.74 8.78 6.45
CA LEU A 96 3.86 7.67 6.14
C LEU A 96 2.40 8.10 6.33
N ILE A 97 1.70 8.30 5.21
CA ILE A 97 0.30 8.74 5.22
C ILE A 97 -0.59 7.55 4.96
N ASP A 98 -1.56 7.36 5.84
CA ASP A 98 -2.57 6.34 5.67
C ASP A 98 -3.68 6.84 4.72
N ALA A 99 -3.86 6.15 3.59
CA ALA A 99 -4.93 6.48 2.65
C ALA A 99 -6.35 6.20 3.20
N LYS A 100 -6.47 5.48 4.32
CA LYS A 100 -7.71 5.11 4.99
C LYS A 100 -8.16 6.19 6.00
N ASP A 101 -7.38 7.24 6.25
CA ASP A 101 -7.79 8.38 7.10
C ASP A 101 -8.79 9.34 6.41
N ARG A 102 -9.40 8.93 5.29
CA ARG A 102 -10.75 9.41 4.98
C ARG A 102 -11.74 8.70 5.89
N SER A 103 -11.71 9.04 7.18
CA SER A 103 -12.88 8.94 8.04
C SER A 103 -13.94 9.91 7.51
N SER A 104 -14.59 9.52 6.41
CA SER A 104 -16.01 9.79 6.32
C SER A 104 -16.65 8.88 7.36
N ARG A 105 -16.86 9.42 8.56
CA ARG A 105 -18.19 9.36 9.15
C ARG A 105 -19.18 9.82 8.07
N ARG A 106 -19.52 8.94 7.14
CA ARG A 106 -20.84 8.93 6.54
C ARG A 106 -21.59 7.94 7.39
N SER A 107 -22.10 8.48 8.49
CA SER A 107 -23.41 8.14 9.02
C SER A 107 -24.27 7.63 7.87
N ALA A 108 -24.77 6.41 8.04
CA ALA A 108 -25.79 5.87 7.17
C ALA A 108 -26.90 6.92 6.96
N PRO A 109 -27.42 7.07 5.74
CA PRO A 109 -28.83 7.28 5.55
C PRO A 109 -29.44 5.92 5.22
N CYS A 110 -29.68 5.10 6.24
CA CYS A 110 -30.68 4.05 6.11
C CYS A 110 -32.04 4.74 6.21
N ALA A 111 -32.57 5.21 5.08
CA ALA A 111 -33.98 5.52 4.96
C ALA A 111 -34.39 5.61 3.48
N ALA A 112 -35.06 4.57 2.99
CA ALA A 112 -36.32 4.69 2.23
C ALA A 112 -36.86 3.29 1.93
N SER A 113 -37.78 2.85 2.80
CA SER A 113 -39.03 2.16 2.42
C SER A 113 -38.96 1.12 1.29
N CYS A 114 -38.76 -0.15 1.65
CA CYS A 114 -39.40 -1.24 0.92
C CYS A 114 -40.79 -1.46 1.53
N THR A 115 -41.83 -1.08 0.79
CA THR A 115 -43.21 -1.40 1.12
C THR A 115 -43.39 -2.93 1.08
N PRO A 116 -44.04 -3.55 2.09
CA PRO A 116 -44.43 -4.94 1.96
C PRO A 116 -45.69 -4.99 1.08
N SER A 117 -45.54 -5.39 -0.17
CA SER A 117 -46.67 -5.86 -0.97
C SER A 117 -46.39 -7.26 -1.49
N HIS A 118 -47.10 -8.17 -0.84
CA HIS A 118 -47.63 -9.42 -1.37
C HIS A 118 -46.69 -10.63 -1.45
N HIS A 119 -46.85 -11.45 -0.38
CA HIS A 119 -47.30 -12.84 -0.45
C HIS A 119 -46.25 -13.92 -0.70
N ASN A 120 -45.72 -14.48 0.39
CA ASN A 120 -45.72 -15.92 0.67
C ASN A 120 -44.78 -16.21 1.86
N GLU A 121 -45.35 -16.33 3.06
CA GLU A 121 -44.74 -17.15 4.12
C GLU A 121 -45.87 -17.95 4.77
N ASN A 122 -45.99 -19.22 4.37
CA ASN A 122 -46.40 -20.24 5.30
C ASN A 122 -45.14 -21.02 5.69
N CYS A 123 -44.44 -20.59 6.74
CA CYS A 123 -43.48 -21.44 7.42
C CYS A 123 -43.78 -21.40 8.92
N THR A 124 -44.35 -22.50 9.38
CA THR A 124 -45.00 -22.67 10.67
C THR A 124 -43.96 -23.05 11.73
N LYS A 125 -43.99 -22.32 12.85
CA LYS A 125 -43.81 -22.70 14.26
C LYS A 125 -42.60 -23.57 14.68
N GLY A 126 -41.91 -23.05 15.69
CA GLY A 126 -41.16 -23.75 16.73
C GLY A 126 -40.87 -22.80 17.87
#